data_AF-A0A7Y1VVG6-F1
#
_entry.id   AF-A0A7Y1VVG6-F1
#
_cell.length_a   1.000
_cell.length_b   1.000
_cell.length_c   1.000
_cell.angle_alpha   90.00
_cell.angle_beta   90.00
_cell.angle_gamma   90.00
#
_symmetry.space_group_name_H-M   'P 1'
#
loop_
_entity.id
_entity.type
_entity.pdbx_description
1 polymer ?
#
loop_
_entity_poly.entity_id
_entity_poly.type
_entity_poly.pdbx_seq_one_letter_code
_entity_poly.pdbx_strand_id
1 'polypeptide(L)'
;REHPEGGSTDVGDVSWVVPQISLLVTTAPTGTPWHSWPVVACGGMSIGHKGLIYAAKALALTMVDLFESKELRMAMREEFDKKKGDYIYKALLPEGPPPVPEE
;
A
#
# COMPACT_ATOMS: atom_id res chain seq x y z
N ARG A 1 6.71 15.21 -10.95
CA ARG A 1 7.28 16.03 -9.86
C ARG A 1 8.59 15.37 -9.45
N GLU A 2 9.68 16.11 -9.29
CA GLU A 2 11.00 15.56 -8.93
C GLU A 2 11.01 14.88 -7.56
N HIS A 3 10.09 15.26 -6.66
CA HIS A 3 9.78 14.54 -5.43
C HIS A 3 8.27 14.32 -5.34
N PRO A 4 7.75 13.13 -5.70
CA PRO A 4 6.35 12.82 -5.47
C PRO A 4 6.09 12.77 -3.96
N GLU A 5 5.02 13.40 -3.51
CA GLU A 5 4.52 13.19 -2.15
C GLU A 5 4.15 11.71 -2.01
N GLY A 6 4.63 11.05 -0.95
CA GLY A 6 4.50 9.61 -0.78
C GLY A 6 4.69 9.18 0.67
N GLY A 7 4.18 7.99 0.99
CA GLY A 7 4.42 7.34 2.28
C GLY A 7 5.75 6.60 2.30
N SER A 8 6.16 6.16 3.49
CA SER A 8 7.26 5.21 3.68
C SER A 8 6.65 3.90 4.16
N THR A 9 6.66 2.89 3.30
CA THR A 9 6.08 1.56 3.56
C THR A 9 6.90 0.49 2.85
N ASP A 10 7.05 -0.64 3.52
CA ASP A 10 7.61 -1.90 3.01
C ASP A 10 6.89 -2.43 1.75
N VAL A 11 5.62 -2.06 1.55
CA VAL A 11 4.87 -2.38 0.32
C VAL A 11 5.56 -1.82 -0.93
N GLY A 12 6.36 -0.76 -0.81
CA GLY A 12 7.19 -0.24 -1.89
C GLY A 12 8.13 -1.30 -2.47
N ASP A 13 8.79 -2.08 -1.61
CA ASP A 13 9.68 -3.17 -2.00
C ASP A 13 8.91 -4.31 -2.68
N VAL A 14 7.77 -4.69 -2.11
CA VAL A 14 6.89 -5.73 -2.68
C VAL A 14 6.38 -5.33 -4.07
N SER A 15 6.07 -4.03 -4.25
CA SER A 15 5.56 -3.47 -5.51
C SER A 15 6.57 -3.50 -6.67
N TRP A 16 7.84 -3.80 -6.41
CA TRP A 16 8.85 -4.06 -7.45
C TRP A 16 8.95 -5.52 -7.86
N VAL A 17 8.38 -6.43 -7.09
CA VAL A 17 8.47 -7.88 -7.29
C VAL A 17 7.17 -8.42 -7.90
N VAL A 18 6.02 -7.90 -7.46
CA VAL A 18 4.69 -8.32 -7.94
C VAL A 18 3.78 -7.11 -8.19
N PRO A 19 2.77 -7.25 -9.08
CA PRO A 19 1.75 -6.23 -9.24
C PRO A 19 1.04 -5.96 -7.91
N GLN A 20 0.82 -4.68 -7.60
CA GLN A 20 0.32 -4.24 -6.30
C GLN A 20 -0.78 -3.18 -6.50
N ILE A 21 -1.85 -3.29 -5.71
CA ILE A 21 -2.95 -2.31 -5.66
C ILE A 21 -3.01 -1.76 -4.24
N SER A 22 -3.01 -0.43 -4.09
CA SER A 22 -3.19 0.26 -2.81
C SER A 22 -4.48 1.04 -2.81
N LEU A 23 -5.14 1.09 -1.65
CA LEU A 23 -6.34 1.88 -1.41
C LEU A 23 -6.11 2.84 -0.25
N LEU A 24 -6.48 4.11 -0.43
CA LEU A 24 -6.58 5.08 0.65
C LEU A 24 -8.06 5.42 0.88
N VAL A 25 -8.49 5.40 2.14
CA VAL A 25 -9.87 5.72 2.54
C VAL A 25 -9.85 6.81 3.60
N THR A 26 -10.84 7.70 3.56
CA THR A 26 -11.03 8.75 4.56
C THR A 26 -11.37 8.15 5.92
N THR A 27 -10.43 8.26 6.86
CA THR A 27 -10.59 7.87 8.27
C THR A 27 -10.38 9.01 9.25
N ALA A 28 -9.99 10.20 8.75
CA ALA A 28 -9.82 11.42 9.52
C ALA A 28 -10.28 12.65 8.70
N PRO A 29 -10.65 13.77 9.33
CA PRO A 29 -10.99 15.01 8.64
C PRO A 29 -9.83 15.56 7.80
N THR A 30 -10.16 16.29 6.73
CA THR A 30 -9.19 16.99 5.89
C THR A 30 -8.30 17.93 6.72
N GLY A 31 -7.00 17.93 6.44
CA GLY A 31 -6.03 18.76 7.14
C GLY A 31 -5.52 18.18 8.46
N THR A 32 -6.00 17.00 8.86
CA THR A 32 -5.45 16.29 10.03
C THR A 32 -4.03 15.81 9.72
N PRO A 33 -3.01 16.16 10.52
CA PRO A 33 -1.64 15.73 10.27
C PRO A 33 -1.48 14.23 10.56
N TRP A 34 -0.96 13.46 9.61
CA TRP A 34 -0.61 12.05 9.83
C TRP A 34 0.48 11.91 10.90
N HIS A 35 0.47 10.80 11.66
CA HIS A 35 1.34 10.58 12.84
C HIS A 35 1.05 11.51 14.04
N SER A 36 -0.21 11.92 14.23
CA SER A 36 -0.62 12.80 15.34
C SER A 36 -1.77 12.22 16.17
N TRP A 37 -1.94 12.75 17.39
CA TRP A 37 -3.03 12.38 18.30
C TRP A 37 -4.45 12.51 17.71
N PRO A 38 -4.78 13.56 16.94
CA PRO A 38 -6.05 13.62 16.23
C PRO A 38 -6.38 12.41 15.36
N VAL A 39 -5.39 11.81 14.68
CA VAL A 39 -5.59 10.58 13.87
C VAL A 39 -5.93 9.40 14.78
N VAL A 40 -5.25 9.27 15.91
CA VAL A 40 -5.53 8.23 16.92
C VAL A 40 -6.97 8.35 17.41
N ALA A 41 -7.41 9.57 17.76
CA ALA A 41 -8.77 9.81 18.21
C ALA A 41 -9.81 9.44 17.12
N CYS A 42 -9.56 9.80 15.87
CA CYS A 42 -10.46 9.47 14.76
C CYS A 42 -10.62 7.96 14.52
N GLY A 43 -9.55 7.19 14.75
CA GLY A 43 -9.56 5.73 14.61
C GLY A 43 -10.60 5.04 15.49
N GLY A 44 -10.80 5.52 16.73
CA GLY A 44 -11.80 4.99 17.67
C GLY A 44 -13.21 5.56 17.49
N MET A 45 -13.42 6.46 16.53
CA MET A 45 -14.70 7.12 16.28
C MET A 45 -15.43 6.53 15.08
N SER A 46 -16.68 6.98 14.88
CA SER A 46 -17.52 6.50 13.78
C SER A 46 -16.90 6.73 12.39
N ILE A 47 -16.07 7.76 12.19
CA ILE A 47 -15.36 8.00 10.93
C ILE A 47 -14.33 6.91 10.64
N GLY A 48 -13.53 6.50 11.63
CA GLY A 48 -12.58 5.39 11.51
C GLY A 48 -13.27 4.07 11.21
N HIS A 49 -14.33 3.73 11.96
CA HIS A 49 -15.07 2.47 11.74
C HIS A 49 -15.81 2.43 10.39
N LYS A 50 -16.41 3.53 9.95
CA LYS A 50 -17.05 3.60 8.62
C LYS A 50 -16.01 3.48 7.51
N GLY A 51 -14.87 4.14 7.66
CA GLY A 51 -13.73 4.02 6.74
C GLY A 51 -13.20 2.59 6.66
N LEU A 52 -13.06 1.91 7.80
CA LEU A 52 -12.65 0.50 7.86
C LEU A 52 -13.60 -0.41 7.06
N ILE A 53 -14.92 -0.32 7.30
CA ILE A 53 -15.90 -1.15 6.60
C ILE A 53 -15.92 -0.85 5.10
N TYR A 54 -15.78 0.43 4.72
CA TYR A 54 -15.68 0.81 3.32
C TYR A 54 -14.42 0.23 2.66
N ALA A 55 -13.26 0.38 3.29
CA ALA A 55 -11.99 -0.16 2.81
C ALA A 55 -12.07 -1.69 2.62
N ALA A 56 -12.61 -2.40 3.61
CA ALA A 56 -12.77 -3.85 3.56
C ALA A 56 -13.65 -4.30 2.38
N LYS A 57 -14.78 -3.61 2.14
CA LYS A 57 -15.67 -3.92 1.01
C LYS A 57 -15.01 -3.62 -0.33
N ALA A 58 -14.37 -2.47 -0.47
CA ALA A 58 -13.69 -2.08 -1.70
C ALA A 58 -12.59 -3.09 -2.07
N LEU A 59 -11.71 -3.43 -1.11
CA LEU A 59 -10.66 -4.42 -1.32
C LEU A 59 -11.23 -5.80 -1.66
N ALA A 60 -12.26 -6.26 -0.94
CA ALA A 60 -12.87 -7.57 -1.19
C ALA A 60 -13.50 -7.65 -2.59
N LEU A 61 -14.26 -6.64 -2.99
CA LEU A 61 -14.90 -6.61 -4.32
C LEU A 61 -13.87 -6.50 -5.44
N THR A 62 -12.80 -5.70 -5.27
CA THR A 62 -11.68 -5.69 -6.22
C THR A 62 -11.03 -7.06 -6.37
N MET A 63 -10.87 -7.81 -5.27
CA MET A 63 -10.34 -9.16 -5.35
C MET A 63 -11.29 -10.11 -6.08
N VAL A 64 -12.61 -10.01 -5.86
CA VAL A 64 -13.61 -10.81 -6.61
C VAL A 64 -13.43 -10.59 -8.11
N ASP A 65 -13.39 -9.34 -8.57
CA ASP A 65 -13.20 -9.02 -10.00
C ASP A 65 -11.90 -9.64 -10.56
N LEU A 66 -10.80 -9.58 -9.80
CA LEU A 66 -9.51 -10.16 -10.21
C LEU A 66 -9.52 -11.69 -10.22
N PHE A 67 -10.24 -12.34 -9.31
CA PHE A 67 -10.34 -13.80 -9.28
C PHE A 67 -11.24 -14.32 -10.41
N GLU A 68 -12.31 -13.59 -10.73
CA GLU A 68 -13.28 -13.98 -11.76
C GLU A 68 -12.79 -13.69 -13.18
N SER A 69 -11.98 -12.64 -13.40
CA SER A 69 -11.44 -12.32 -14.72
C SER A 69 -9.95 -12.67 -14.85
N LYS A 70 -9.66 -13.60 -15.76
CA LYS A 70 -8.27 -13.88 -16.16
C LYS A 70 -7.67 -12.72 -16.96
N GLU A 71 -8.49 -12.04 -17.74
CA GLU A 71 -8.12 -10.94 -18.61
C GLU A 71 -7.59 -9.75 -17.78
N LEU A 72 -8.26 -9.39 -16.69
CA LEU A 72 -7.79 -8.34 -15.78
C LEU A 72 -6.43 -8.70 -15.17
N ARG A 73 -6.23 -9.96 -14.75
CA ARG A 73 -4.93 -10.40 -14.20
C ARG A 73 -3.82 -10.37 -15.24
N MET A 74 -4.12 -10.72 -16.49
CA MET A 74 -3.16 -10.64 -17.58
C MET A 74 -2.78 -9.20 -17.90
N ALA A 75 -3.77 -8.31 -18.02
CA ALA A 75 -3.54 -6.88 -18.28
C ALA A 75 -2.72 -6.22 -17.15
N MET A 76 -3.03 -6.53 -15.89
CA MET A 76 -2.28 -6.03 -14.73
C MET A 76 -0.81 -6.52 -14.75
N ARG A 77 -0.58 -7.78 -15.13
CA ARG A 77 0.78 -8.32 -15.26
C ARG A 77 1.55 -7.65 -16.39
N GLU A 78 0.92 -7.48 -17.55
CA GLU A 78 1.53 -6.81 -18.70
C GLU A 78 1.92 -5.36 -18.38
N GLU A 79 1.03 -4.60 -17.72
CA GLU A 79 1.34 -3.23 -17.28
C GLU A 79 2.53 -3.21 -16.31
N PHE A 80 2.53 -4.12 -15.33
CA PHE A 80 3.61 -4.25 -14.36
C PHE A 80 4.95 -4.54 -15.02
N ASP A 81 5.01 -5.55 -15.90
CA ASP A 81 6.24 -5.95 -16.59
C ASP A 81 6.75 -4.80 -17.47
N LYS A 82 5.85 -4.07 -18.14
CA LYS A 82 6.19 -2.87 -18.93
C LYS A 82 6.76 -1.74 -18.07
N LYS A 83 6.19 -1.48 -16.89
CA LYS A 83 6.64 -0.40 -15.99
C LYS A 83 7.95 -0.74 -15.29
N LYS A 84 8.12 -1.99 -14.87
CA LYS A 84 9.35 -2.50 -14.24
C LYS A 84 10.51 -2.55 -15.26
N GLY A 85 10.22 -2.93 -16.50
CA GLY A 85 11.23 -3.17 -17.53
C GLY A 85 12.25 -4.21 -17.08
N ASP A 86 13.51 -4.00 -17.42
CA ASP A 86 14.60 -4.92 -17.10
C ASP A 86 15.18 -4.73 -15.68
N TYR A 87 14.55 -3.89 -14.85
CA TYR A 87 15.07 -3.60 -13.51
C TYR A 87 14.90 -4.81 -12.56
N ILE A 88 16.04 -5.33 -12.10
CA ILE A 88 16.09 -6.37 -11.06
C ILE A 88 16.16 -5.68 -9.71
N TYR A 89 15.08 -5.82 -8.94
CA TYR A 89 14.98 -5.27 -7.60
C TYR A 89 16.03 -5.91 -6.68
N LYS A 90 16.73 -5.06 -5.93
CA LYS A 90 17.62 -5.46 -4.83
C LYS A 90 17.21 -4.67 -3.60
N ALA A 91 17.03 -5.36 -2.48
CA ALA A 91 16.72 -4.71 -1.22
C ALA A 91 17.83 -3.72 -0.83
N LEU A 92 17.42 -2.56 -0.31
CA LEU A 92 18.35 -1.57 0.26
C LEU A 92 18.97 -2.06 1.57
N LEU A 93 18.26 -2.95 2.27
CA LEU A 93 18.74 -3.56 3.49
C LEU A 93 19.75 -4.68 3.18
N PRO A 94 20.86 -4.76 3.92
CA PRO A 94 21.80 -5.87 3.80
C PRO A 94 21.14 -7.19 4.22
N GLU A 95 21.68 -8.30 3.73
CA GLU A 95 21.27 -9.62 4.20
C GLU A 95 21.63 -9.82 5.67
N GLY A 96 20.74 -10.47 6.42
CA GLY A 96 20.95 -10.82 7.82
C GLY A 96 19.95 -10.16 8.79
N PRO A 97 20.01 -10.51 10.08
CA PRO A 97 19.19 -9.87 11.11
C PRO A 97 19.60 -8.39 11.28
N PRO A 98 18.70 -7.54 11.79
CA PRO A 98 19.06 -6.16 12.14
C PRO A 98 20.23 -6.18 13.14
N PRO A 99 21.19 -5.25 13.01
CA PRO A 99 22.29 -5.15 13.96
C PRO A 99 21.72 -4.87 15.35
N VAL A 100 22.02 -5.76 16.30
CA VAL A 100 21.71 -5.54 17.72
C VAL A 100 22.91 -4.81 18.31
N PRO A 101 22.72 -3.63 18.94
CA PRO A 101 23.81 -2.95 19.63
C PRO A 101 24.45 -3.88 20.67
N GLU A 102 25.77 -3.97 20.69
CA GLU A 102 26.50 -4.51 21.85
C GLU A 102 26.37 -3.48 22.99
N GLU A 103 26.02 -3.93 24.20
CA GLU A 103 25.89 -3.08 25.40
C GLU A 103 27.19 -2.34 25.75
#